data_AF-A0A7V9HES0-F1
#
_entry.id   AF-A0A7V9HES0-F1
#
_cell.length_a   1.000
_cell.length_b   1.000
_cell.length_c   1.000
_cell.angle_alpha   90.00
_cell.angle_beta   90.00
_cell.angle_gamma   90.00
#
_symmetry.space_group_name_H-M   'P 1'
#
loop_
_entity.id
_entity.type
_entity.pdbx_description
1 polymer ?
#
loop_
_entity_poly.entity_id
_entity_poly.type
_entity_poly.pdbx_seq_one_letter_code
_entity_poly.pdbx_strand_id
1 'polypeptide(L)'
;MTGVSRERLRTWERRHDFPRPVRAHGGARRYAVDDVARVVAVRRAVESGVPIPSAIDATDLPAGAGISAGARASLAEHAPVAVVVLSGPEPLRVEFVNAAVRHRPGAPALGDDLLERAPWFAKKPDHETLRRLFTGDVVAVGCEHPDWTAGMRSGAHSIAYRLPHEAGQRPLVALIGIDTARERRTRQLLDDAERERDALRERSDRDARFSEALAAVIDIFRLSSGMEAISDATAVLVRRLSAVDVAIAPSMAGALVLGRSARGLLGPEMVTVTRFDDLAEALRDGDIVWLEEETGRAFGAPSGLGLLVVPMLAAGESLGALLVVVDVQTDLTDTQRRLLRGVSATIAFALLRERLVGDLRDPGGEIVT
;
A
#
# COMPACT_ATOMS: atom_id res chain seq x y z
N MET A 1 31.87 -46.90 9.33
CA MET A 1 32.93 -47.19 8.34
C MET A 1 33.20 -45.92 7.53
N THR A 2 34.44 -45.44 7.46
CA THR A 2 34.80 -44.09 6.94
C THR A 2 34.77 -43.93 5.42
N GLY A 3 34.51 -45.01 4.67
CA GLY A 3 34.51 -44.99 3.21
C GLY A 3 35.88 -44.81 2.56
N VAL A 4 36.97 -44.87 3.35
CA VAL A 4 38.37 -44.86 2.89
C VAL A 4 38.93 -46.28 2.99
N SER A 5 39.56 -46.80 1.93
CA SER A 5 40.15 -48.14 1.94
C SER A 5 41.36 -48.22 2.89
N ARG A 6 41.64 -49.40 3.44
CA ARG A 6 42.80 -49.64 4.32
C ARG A 6 44.12 -49.30 3.64
N GLU A 7 44.20 -49.52 2.34
CA GLU A 7 45.38 -49.20 1.54
C GLU A 7 45.56 -47.69 1.37
N ARG A 8 44.47 -46.95 1.15
CA ARG A 8 44.50 -45.48 1.05
C ARG A 8 44.91 -44.82 2.37
N LEU A 9 44.43 -45.34 3.51
CA LEU A 9 44.88 -44.89 4.85
C LEU A 9 46.37 -45.16 5.09
N ARG A 10 46.91 -46.30 4.64
CA ARG A 10 48.35 -46.62 4.74
C ARG A 10 49.21 -45.71 3.88
N THR A 11 48.72 -45.31 2.71
CA THR A 11 49.41 -44.38 1.82
C THR A 11 49.45 -42.98 2.42
N TRP A 12 48.35 -42.51 3.02
CA TRP A 12 48.30 -41.24 3.74
C TRP A 12 49.20 -41.26 4.98
N GLU A 13 49.20 -42.34 5.76
CA GLU A 13 50.09 -42.53 6.91
C GLU A 13 51.56 -42.40 6.49
N ARG A 14 51.97 -43.11 5.43
CA ARG A 14 53.37 -43.11 4.98
C ARG A 14 53.83 -41.79 4.39
N ARG A 15 52.96 -41.07 3.69
CA ARG A 15 53.33 -39.85 2.94
C ARG A 15 53.09 -38.56 3.71
N HIS A 16 52.12 -38.55 4.61
CA HIS A 16 51.63 -37.34 5.28
C HIS A 16 51.49 -37.52 6.80
N ASP A 17 51.95 -38.64 7.37
CA ASP A 17 51.84 -38.95 8.80
C ASP A 17 50.40 -38.84 9.35
N PHE A 18 49.41 -39.15 8.50
CA PHE A 18 47.98 -38.96 8.78
C PHE A 18 47.12 -40.14 8.29
N PRO A 19 46.15 -40.63 9.08
CA PRO A 19 46.04 -40.46 10.53
C PRO A 19 47.15 -41.25 11.27
N ARG A 20 47.53 -40.83 12.48
CA ARG A 20 48.59 -41.48 13.27
C ARG A 20 48.06 -42.74 13.95
N PRO A 21 48.55 -43.95 13.62
CA PRO A 21 48.07 -45.16 14.24
C PRO A 21 48.67 -45.35 15.64
N VAL A 22 47.83 -45.74 16.60
CA VAL A 22 48.27 -46.34 17.86
C VAL A 22 48.59 -47.80 17.60
N ARG A 23 49.82 -48.22 17.92
CA ARG A 23 50.25 -49.62 17.75
C ARG A 23 49.83 -50.42 18.99
N ALA A 24 48.97 -51.42 18.80
CA ALA A 24 48.58 -52.34 19.87
C ALA A 24 49.72 -53.33 20.18
N HIS A 25 49.73 -53.90 21.40
CA HIS A 25 50.63 -55.02 21.74
C HIS A 25 50.37 -56.18 20.77
N GLY A 26 51.30 -56.40 19.85
CA GLY A 26 51.14 -57.28 18.67
C GLY A 26 51.41 -56.61 17.32
N GLY A 27 51.72 -55.30 17.28
CA GLY A 27 52.17 -54.61 16.06
C GLY A 27 51.06 -54.21 15.08
N ALA A 28 49.79 -54.52 15.40
CA ALA A 28 48.64 -54.10 14.61
C ALA A 28 48.37 -52.59 14.74
N ARG A 29 48.08 -51.94 13.61
CA ARG A 29 47.66 -50.52 13.56
C ARG A 29 46.22 -50.39 14.02
N ARG A 30 45.98 -49.53 15.01
CA ARG A 30 44.64 -49.09 15.42
C ARG A 30 44.56 -47.58 15.27
N TYR A 31 43.49 -47.08 14.67
CA TYR A 31 43.20 -45.65 14.57
C TYR A 31 42.21 -45.26 15.66
N ALA A 32 42.36 -44.07 16.26
CA ALA A 32 41.42 -43.60 17.26
C ALA A 32 40.04 -43.38 16.62
N VAL A 33 38.98 -43.58 17.39
CA VAL A 33 37.61 -43.31 16.92
C VAL A 33 37.45 -41.82 16.58
N ASP A 34 38.14 -40.94 17.30
CA ASP A 34 38.12 -39.49 17.08
C ASP A 34 38.74 -39.08 15.73
N ASP A 35 39.64 -39.88 15.16
CA ASP A 35 40.22 -39.63 13.83
C ASP A 35 39.23 -39.89 12.70
N VAL A 36 38.09 -40.54 12.96
CA VAL A 36 37.09 -40.87 11.94
C VAL A 36 36.54 -39.62 11.25
N ALA A 37 36.23 -38.57 12.02
CA ALA A 37 35.70 -37.32 11.47
C ALA A 37 36.73 -36.61 10.57
N ARG A 38 37.99 -36.57 11.00
CA ARG A 38 39.11 -35.99 10.24
C ARG A 38 39.36 -36.76 8.95
N VAL A 39 39.35 -38.09 8.99
CA VAL A 39 39.52 -38.95 7.82
C VAL A 39 38.39 -38.76 6.79
N VAL A 40 37.15 -38.60 7.25
CA VAL A 40 36.00 -38.33 6.36
C VAL A 40 36.09 -36.93 5.74
N ALA A 41 36.53 -35.93 6.50
CA ALA A 41 36.74 -34.56 6.01
C ALA A 41 37.84 -34.50 4.93
N VAL A 42 39.00 -35.12 5.18
CA VAL A 42 40.09 -35.21 4.20
C VAL A 42 39.63 -35.94 2.94
N ARG A 43 38.90 -37.05 3.07
CA ARG A 43 38.35 -37.77 1.91
C ARG A 43 37.48 -36.86 1.02
N ARG A 44 36.54 -36.13 1.63
CA ARG A 44 35.63 -35.24 0.89
C ARG A 44 36.37 -34.10 0.19
N ALA A 45 37.35 -33.49 0.86
CA ALA A 45 38.15 -32.42 0.29
C ALA A 45 38.98 -32.89 -0.92
N VAL A 46 39.54 -34.10 -0.83
CA VAL A 46 40.28 -34.73 -1.93
C VAL A 46 39.36 -35.10 -3.10
N GLU A 47 38.15 -35.59 -2.82
CA GLU A 47 37.12 -35.82 -3.84
C GLU A 47 36.70 -34.53 -4.56
N SER A 48 36.75 -33.38 -3.87
CA SER A 48 36.52 -32.05 -4.47
C SER A 48 37.76 -31.42 -5.11
N GLY A 49 38.85 -32.17 -5.29
CA GLY A 49 40.05 -31.72 -6.00
C GLY A 49 41.06 -30.95 -5.14
N VAL A 50 40.88 -30.88 -3.82
CA VAL A 50 41.86 -30.25 -2.92
C VAL A 50 43.07 -31.18 -2.74
N PRO A 51 44.32 -30.69 -2.86
CA PRO A 51 45.51 -31.49 -2.60
C PRO A 51 45.51 -32.09 -1.18
N ILE A 52 45.94 -33.35 -1.05
CA ILE A 52 45.91 -34.09 0.22
C ILE A 52 46.59 -33.35 1.40
N PRO A 53 47.78 -32.73 1.25
CA PRO A 53 48.39 -31.96 2.34
C PRO A 53 47.51 -30.80 2.82
N SER A 54 46.95 -30.02 1.89
CA SER A 54 46.06 -28.90 2.20
C SER A 54 44.75 -29.35 2.86
N ALA A 55 44.24 -30.52 2.45
CA ALA A 55 43.07 -31.12 3.07
C ALA A 55 43.36 -31.58 4.52
N ILE A 56 44.57 -32.07 4.80
CA ILE A 56 45.01 -32.45 6.16
C ILE A 56 45.19 -31.22 7.04
N ASP A 57 45.88 -30.18 6.54
CA ASP A 57 46.10 -28.92 7.27
C ASP A 57 44.75 -28.25 7.64
N ALA A 58 43.76 -28.31 6.76
CA ALA A 58 42.42 -27.80 7.02
C ALA A 58 41.69 -28.56 8.15
N THR A 59 42.08 -29.81 8.46
CA THR A 59 41.55 -30.56 9.61
C THR A 59 42.30 -30.33 10.92
N ASP A 60 43.45 -29.65 10.86
CA ASP A 60 44.24 -29.23 12.03
C ASP A 60 43.86 -27.83 12.52
N LEU A 61 42.82 -27.20 11.93
CA LEU A 61 42.12 -26.09 12.57
C LEU A 61 41.69 -26.56 13.97
N PRO A 62 42.11 -25.87 15.05
CA PRO A 62 41.77 -26.29 16.39
C PRO A 62 40.24 -26.40 16.47
N ALA A 63 39.75 -27.50 17.05
CA ALA A 63 38.33 -27.79 17.25
C ALA A 63 37.59 -26.77 18.16
N GLY A 64 38.13 -25.56 18.31
CA GLY A 64 37.60 -24.41 19.01
C GLY A 64 37.68 -23.10 18.22
N ALA A 65 37.90 -23.12 16.89
CA ALA A 65 37.74 -21.93 16.04
C ALA A 65 36.25 -21.53 15.85
N GLY A 66 35.47 -21.63 16.92
CA GLY A 66 34.12 -21.12 17.01
C GLY A 66 34.12 -19.67 17.51
N ILE A 67 32.98 -18.99 17.36
CA ILE A 67 32.78 -17.65 17.90
C ILE A 67 33.01 -17.70 19.42
N SER A 68 33.92 -16.84 19.92
CA SER A 68 34.24 -16.76 21.35
C SER A 68 32.97 -16.48 22.16
N ALA A 69 32.95 -16.87 23.44
CA ALA A 69 31.79 -16.61 24.30
C ALA A 69 31.46 -15.11 24.36
N GLY A 70 32.48 -14.23 24.42
CA GLY A 70 32.29 -12.78 24.39
C GLY A 70 31.71 -12.28 23.07
N ALA A 71 32.15 -12.82 21.93
CA ALA A 71 31.60 -12.45 20.62
C ALA A 71 30.15 -12.94 20.45
N ARG A 72 29.80 -14.14 20.95
CA ARG A 72 28.41 -14.64 20.98
C ARG A 72 27.51 -13.75 21.86
N ALA A 73 27.99 -13.37 23.04
CA ALA A 73 27.27 -12.47 23.93
C ALA A 73 27.05 -11.10 23.27
N SER A 74 28.07 -10.54 22.62
CA SER A 74 27.96 -9.27 21.90
C SER A 74 26.97 -9.34 20.73
N LEU A 75 26.98 -10.43 19.95
CA LEU A 75 26.02 -10.66 18.87
C LEU A 75 24.58 -10.74 19.40
N ALA A 76 24.34 -11.48 20.49
CA ALA A 76 23.02 -11.59 21.10
C ALA A 76 22.54 -10.24 21.65
N GLU A 77 23.43 -9.50 22.33
CA GLU A 77 23.16 -8.21 22.95
C GLU A 77 22.78 -7.13 21.94
N HIS A 78 23.51 -7.06 20.82
CA HIS A 78 23.35 -6.02 19.79
C HIS A 78 22.56 -6.46 18.57
N ALA A 79 21.96 -7.66 18.59
CA ALA A 79 21.11 -8.13 17.49
C ALA A 79 19.98 -7.12 17.23
N PRO A 80 19.69 -6.76 15.96
CA PRO A 80 18.63 -5.81 15.63
C PRO A 80 17.22 -6.40 15.79
N VAL A 81 17.11 -7.68 16.11
CA VAL A 81 15.87 -8.40 16.40
C VAL A 81 15.65 -8.50 17.90
N ALA A 82 14.39 -8.59 18.33
CA ALA A 82 14.08 -8.80 19.74
C ALA A 82 14.53 -10.21 20.17
N VAL A 83 15.35 -10.29 21.23
CA VAL A 83 15.78 -11.55 21.81
C VAL A 83 15.46 -11.54 23.30
N VAL A 84 14.65 -12.51 23.73
CA VAL A 84 14.32 -12.75 25.14
C VAL A 84 14.61 -14.20 25.47
N VAL A 85 15.28 -14.48 26.59
CA VAL A 85 15.49 -15.86 27.06
C VAL A 85 14.69 -16.06 28.33
N LEU A 86 13.98 -17.18 28.38
CA LEU A 86 13.17 -17.59 29.53
C LEU A 86 13.74 -18.87 30.15
N SER A 87 13.66 -18.98 31.47
CA SER A 87 13.68 -20.26 32.19
C SER A 87 12.24 -20.68 32.54
N GLY A 88 12.02 -21.99 32.74
CA GLY A 88 10.69 -22.55 32.91
C GLY A 88 10.70 -24.02 33.35
N PRO A 89 9.57 -24.75 33.21
CA PRO A 89 8.32 -24.34 32.52
C PRO A 89 7.43 -23.40 33.34
N GLU A 90 7.56 -23.38 34.67
CA GLU A 90 6.87 -22.47 35.58
C GLU A 90 7.72 -22.22 36.83
N PRO A 91 7.89 -20.96 37.27
CA PRO A 91 7.50 -19.71 36.59
C PRO A 91 8.29 -19.48 35.28
N LEU A 92 7.73 -18.69 34.36
CA LEU A 92 8.39 -18.34 33.10
C LEU A 92 9.27 -17.10 33.29
N ARG A 93 10.45 -17.31 33.91
CA ARG A 93 11.33 -16.21 34.32
C ARG A 93 12.18 -15.69 33.19
N VAL A 94 12.31 -14.37 33.10
CA VAL A 94 13.15 -13.69 32.11
C VAL A 94 14.61 -13.73 32.54
N GLU A 95 15.43 -14.49 31.82
CA GLU A 95 16.86 -14.69 32.09
C GLU A 95 17.76 -13.78 31.24
N PHE A 96 17.26 -13.31 30.10
CA PHE A 96 17.99 -12.39 29.23
C PHE A 96 17.03 -11.55 28.39
N VAL A 97 17.38 -10.27 28.20
CA VAL A 97 16.77 -9.36 27.23
C VAL A 97 17.88 -8.57 26.55
N ASN A 98 17.89 -8.56 25.22
CA ASN A 98 18.88 -7.79 24.47
C ASN A 98 18.56 -6.29 24.42
N ALA A 99 19.49 -5.49 23.88
CA ALA A 99 19.33 -4.04 23.79
C ALA A 99 18.09 -3.61 22.97
N ALA A 100 17.68 -4.41 21.99
CA ALA A 100 16.49 -4.13 21.18
C ALA A 100 15.17 -4.15 21.98
N VAL A 101 15.12 -4.89 23.10
CA VAL A 101 13.95 -4.98 23.99
C VAL A 101 14.13 -4.11 25.23
N ARG A 102 15.30 -4.14 25.87
CA ARG A 102 15.57 -3.55 27.20
C ARG A 102 15.18 -2.07 27.31
N HIS A 103 15.36 -1.30 26.25
CA HIS A 103 15.08 0.14 26.24
C HIS A 103 13.64 0.51 25.87
N ARG A 104 12.76 -0.49 25.63
CA ARG A 104 11.38 -0.21 25.22
C ARG A 104 10.46 0.02 26.42
N PRO A 105 9.49 0.94 26.30
CA PRO A 105 8.49 1.15 27.33
C PRO A 105 7.71 -0.14 27.63
N GLY A 106 7.66 -0.52 28.91
CA GLY A 106 6.94 -1.72 29.36
C GLY A 106 7.65 -3.05 29.12
N ALA A 107 8.94 -3.03 28.73
CA ALA A 107 9.75 -4.23 28.59
C ALA A 107 9.88 -5.02 29.92
N PRO A 108 10.05 -6.36 29.84
CA PRO A 108 10.41 -7.20 30.98
C PRO A 108 11.82 -6.88 31.49
N ALA A 109 11.96 -6.87 32.81
CA ALA A 109 13.24 -6.86 33.49
C ALA A 109 13.73 -8.30 33.72
N LEU A 110 15.03 -8.44 33.97
CA LEU A 110 15.61 -9.72 34.37
C LEU A 110 14.97 -10.20 35.68
N GLY A 111 14.56 -11.46 35.72
CA GLY A 111 13.90 -12.11 36.86
C GLY A 111 12.38 -12.04 36.85
N ASP A 112 11.79 -11.16 36.03
CA ASP A 112 10.32 -11.04 35.89
C ASP A 112 9.70 -12.36 35.43
N ASP A 113 8.52 -12.68 35.95
CA ASP A 113 7.70 -13.78 35.44
C ASP A 113 6.76 -13.27 34.33
N LEU A 114 6.85 -13.88 33.15
CA LEU A 114 5.99 -13.58 32.02
C LEU A 114 4.51 -13.75 32.36
N LEU A 115 4.15 -14.77 33.16
CA LEU A 115 2.75 -15.06 33.48
C LEU A 115 2.16 -14.07 34.48
N GLU A 116 2.96 -13.54 35.40
CA GLU A 116 2.53 -12.46 36.31
C GLU A 116 2.32 -11.15 35.55
N ARG A 117 3.21 -10.85 34.60
CA ARG A 117 3.14 -9.61 33.80
C ARG A 117 2.09 -9.65 32.70
N ALA A 118 1.74 -10.84 32.21
CA ALA A 118 0.71 -11.06 31.20
C ALA A 118 -0.20 -12.25 31.56
N PRO A 119 -1.07 -12.13 32.59
CA PRO A 119 -1.90 -13.25 33.07
C PRO A 119 -2.86 -13.81 32.02
N TRP A 120 -3.24 -13.00 31.04
CA TRP A 120 -4.09 -13.42 29.93
C TRP A 120 -3.45 -14.49 29.05
N PHE A 121 -2.11 -14.56 29.01
CA PHE A 121 -1.38 -15.50 28.18
C PHE A 121 -1.51 -16.93 28.66
N ALA A 122 -1.65 -17.15 29.97
CA ALA A 122 -1.82 -18.48 30.56
C ALA A 122 -3.00 -19.28 29.94
N LYS A 123 -3.99 -18.57 29.38
CA LYS A 123 -5.19 -19.15 28.74
C LYS A 123 -5.02 -19.39 27.23
N LYS A 124 -3.91 -19.00 26.63
CA LYS A 124 -3.66 -19.14 25.19
C LYS A 124 -3.04 -20.52 24.86
N PRO A 125 -3.36 -21.13 23.71
CA PRO A 125 -2.74 -22.39 23.29
C PRO A 125 -1.20 -22.32 23.23
N ASP A 126 -0.66 -21.17 22.84
CA ASP A 126 0.78 -20.93 22.74
C ASP A 126 1.53 -21.01 24.06
N HIS A 127 0.85 -20.80 25.20
CA HIS A 127 1.46 -21.02 26.51
C HIS A 127 1.88 -22.49 26.68
N GLU A 128 1.00 -23.41 26.31
CA GLU A 128 1.30 -24.85 26.37
C GLU A 128 2.36 -25.25 25.34
N THR A 129 2.31 -24.66 24.14
CA THR A 129 3.37 -24.83 23.12
C THR A 129 4.75 -24.42 23.66
N LEU A 130 4.82 -23.30 24.38
CA LEU A 130 6.06 -22.79 24.96
C LEU A 130 6.52 -23.64 26.15
N ARG A 131 5.61 -24.14 27.00
CA ARG A 131 5.92 -25.09 28.08
C ARG A 131 6.59 -26.37 27.56
N ARG A 132 6.11 -26.91 26.44
CA ARG A 132 6.65 -28.15 25.84
C ARG A 132 8.10 -28.03 25.41
N LEU A 133 8.60 -26.83 25.10
CA LEU A 133 10.01 -26.62 24.79
C LEU A 133 10.93 -26.82 26.01
N PHE A 134 10.43 -26.63 27.23
CA PHE A 134 11.22 -26.85 28.44
C PHE A 134 11.28 -28.33 28.85
N THR A 135 10.24 -29.10 28.54
CA THR A 135 10.06 -30.47 29.05
C THR A 135 10.18 -31.58 28.00
N GLY A 136 9.96 -31.28 26.72
CA GLY A 136 9.96 -32.24 25.63
C GLY A 136 11.17 -32.16 24.70
N ASP A 137 11.16 -32.97 23.65
CA ASP A 137 12.25 -33.06 22.66
C ASP A 137 12.14 -32.05 21.50
N VAL A 138 11.14 -31.16 21.56
CA VAL A 138 10.95 -30.11 20.54
C VAL A 138 12.08 -29.09 20.66
N VAL A 139 12.79 -28.87 19.55
CA VAL A 139 13.94 -27.96 19.52
C VAL A 139 13.53 -26.52 19.19
N ALA A 140 12.56 -26.34 18.29
CA ALA A 140 12.08 -25.03 17.88
C ALA A 140 10.60 -25.05 17.47
N VAL A 141 9.88 -23.97 17.72
CA VAL A 141 8.48 -23.78 17.30
C VAL A 141 8.16 -22.30 17.13
N GLY A 142 7.30 -21.96 16.18
CA GLY A 142 6.71 -20.62 16.13
C GLY A 142 5.66 -20.49 17.23
N CYS A 143 5.66 -19.38 17.96
CA CYS A 143 4.65 -19.13 18.98
C CYS A 143 4.23 -17.66 19.00
N GLU A 144 2.94 -17.43 19.22
CA GLU A 144 2.43 -16.13 19.62
C GLU A 144 2.63 -15.95 21.13
N HIS A 145 3.08 -14.78 21.55
CA HIS A 145 3.31 -14.47 22.96
C HIS A 145 3.00 -12.99 23.25
N PRO A 146 2.92 -12.58 24.52
CA PRO A 146 2.74 -11.17 24.86
C PRO A 146 3.85 -10.31 24.29
N ASP A 147 3.47 -9.19 23.70
CA ASP A 147 4.41 -8.25 23.09
C ASP A 147 5.14 -7.45 24.17
N TRP A 148 6.32 -7.94 24.57
CA TRP A 148 7.22 -7.23 25.48
C TRP A 148 7.75 -5.89 24.93
N THR A 149 7.50 -5.56 23.66
CA THR A 149 7.88 -4.27 23.06
C THR A 149 6.75 -3.24 23.08
N ALA A 150 5.51 -3.66 23.35
CA ALA A 150 4.31 -2.83 23.37
C ALA A 150 3.55 -2.97 24.71
N GLY A 151 4.27 -3.16 25.81
CA GLY A 151 3.70 -3.24 27.16
C GLY A 151 2.82 -4.46 27.42
N MET A 152 3.01 -5.56 26.68
CA MET A 152 2.32 -6.86 26.83
C MET A 152 0.79 -6.80 26.67
N ARG A 153 0.29 -5.77 25.97
CA ARG A 153 -1.14 -5.59 25.69
C ARG A 153 -1.60 -6.20 24.37
N SER A 154 -0.66 -6.56 23.49
CA SER A 154 -0.90 -7.19 22.19
C SER A 154 -0.07 -8.48 22.05
N GLY A 155 -0.37 -9.27 21.02
CA GLY A 155 0.43 -10.42 20.63
C GLY A 155 1.62 -10.04 19.74
N ALA A 156 2.75 -10.71 19.96
CA ALA A 156 3.92 -10.72 19.09
C ALA A 156 4.23 -12.16 18.68
N HIS A 157 4.88 -12.32 17.54
CA HIS A 157 5.28 -13.63 17.03
C HIS A 157 6.79 -13.75 17.11
N SER A 158 7.24 -14.87 17.69
CA SER A 158 8.64 -15.26 17.73
C SER A 158 8.81 -16.70 17.29
N ILE A 159 10.03 -17.03 16.88
CA ILE A 159 10.50 -18.41 16.91
C ILE A 159 11.08 -18.65 18.29
N ALA A 160 10.53 -19.64 19.00
CA ALA A 160 11.02 -20.12 20.26
C ALA A 160 11.97 -21.30 20.03
N TYR A 161 13.16 -21.24 20.62
CA TYR A 161 14.22 -22.24 20.46
C TYR A 161 14.77 -22.68 21.82
N ARG A 162 14.83 -24.00 22.06
CA ARG A 162 15.45 -24.56 23.28
C ARG A 162 16.97 -24.49 23.18
N LEU A 163 17.61 -23.73 24.06
CA LEU A 163 19.06 -23.60 24.10
C LEU A 163 19.74 -24.90 24.58
N PRO A 164 20.95 -25.21 24.08
CA PRO A 164 21.75 -26.32 24.60
C PRO A 164 22.00 -26.17 26.10
N HIS A 165 21.88 -27.27 26.86
CA HIS A 165 22.10 -27.30 28.30
C HIS A 165 22.70 -28.66 28.69
N GLU A 166 23.47 -28.68 29.78
CA GLU A 166 24.04 -29.91 30.34
C GLU A 166 23.08 -30.56 31.35
N ALA A 167 23.31 -31.85 31.66
CA ALA A 167 22.53 -32.55 32.66
C ALA A 167 22.61 -31.85 34.04
N GLY A 168 21.45 -31.45 34.57
CA GLY A 168 21.34 -30.70 35.83
C GLY A 168 21.26 -29.18 35.66
N GLN A 169 21.47 -28.63 34.47
CA GLN A 169 21.21 -27.22 34.17
C GLN A 169 19.72 -27.00 33.87
N ARG A 170 19.19 -25.83 34.28
CA ARG A 170 17.82 -25.46 33.94
C ARG A 170 17.70 -25.22 32.43
N PRO A 171 16.69 -25.80 31.76
CA PRO A 171 16.49 -25.56 30.34
C PRO A 171 16.12 -24.10 30.11
N LEU A 172 16.72 -23.52 29.07
CA LEU A 172 16.45 -22.16 28.63
C LEU A 172 15.78 -22.18 27.26
N VAL A 173 14.83 -21.29 27.05
CA VAL A 173 14.16 -21.09 25.76
C VAL A 173 14.40 -19.65 25.31
N ALA A 174 15.03 -19.49 24.15
CA ALA A 174 15.20 -18.19 23.51
C ALA A 174 14.02 -17.91 22.57
N LEU A 175 13.41 -16.73 22.70
CA LEU A 175 12.39 -16.21 21.83
C LEU A 175 13.02 -15.15 20.93
N ILE A 176 13.00 -15.40 19.63
CA ILE A 176 13.58 -14.54 18.60
C ILE A 176 12.45 -13.95 17.78
N GLY A 177 12.26 -12.63 17.87
CA GLY A 177 11.17 -11.93 17.18
C GLY A 177 11.29 -12.04 15.66
N ILE A 178 10.23 -12.47 15.00
CA ILE A 178 10.14 -12.61 13.53
C ILE A 178 9.30 -11.53 12.86
N ASP A 179 8.38 -10.91 13.60
CA ASP A 179 7.50 -9.85 13.09
C ASP A 179 7.41 -8.78 14.18
N THR A 180 8.23 -7.74 14.07
CA THR A 180 8.28 -6.71 15.10
C THR A 180 7.03 -5.83 14.98
N ALA A 181 6.42 -5.42 16.09
CA ALA A 181 5.30 -4.48 16.09
C ALA A 181 5.60 -3.19 15.30
N ARG A 182 6.89 -2.82 15.19
CA ARG A 182 7.37 -1.75 14.31
C ARG A 182 7.08 -2.02 12.84
N GLU A 183 7.37 -3.21 12.34
CA GLU A 183 7.15 -3.56 10.93
C GLU A 183 5.67 -3.53 10.57
N ARG A 184 4.81 -4.10 11.42
CA ARG A 184 3.35 -4.02 11.26
C ARG A 184 2.85 -2.58 11.24
N ARG A 185 3.32 -1.74 12.16
CA ARG A 185 2.94 -0.32 12.20
C ARG A 185 3.43 0.43 10.96
N THR A 186 4.64 0.17 10.49
CA THR A 186 5.17 0.77 9.26
C THR A 186 4.38 0.34 8.04
N ARG A 187 4.01 -0.95 7.94
CA ARG A 187 3.19 -1.47 6.85
C ARG A 187 1.79 -0.83 6.85
N GLN A 188 1.16 -0.72 8.02
CA GLN A 188 -0.12 -0.02 8.16
C GLN A 188 -0.03 1.46 7.74
N LEU A 189 0.99 2.18 8.20
CA LEU A 189 1.18 3.59 7.84
C LEU A 189 1.43 3.77 6.33
N LEU A 190 2.12 2.83 5.69
CA LEU A 190 2.30 2.82 4.24
C LEU A 190 0.96 2.62 3.53
N ASP A 191 0.17 1.62 3.95
CA ASP A 191 -1.15 1.33 3.35
C ASP A 191 -2.15 2.48 3.54
N ASP A 192 -2.07 3.21 4.67
CA ASP A 192 -2.87 4.41 4.91
C ASP A 192 -2.42 5.56 3.98
N ALA A 193 -1.12 5.81 3.86
CA ALA A 193 -0.56 6.86 3.02
C ALA A 193 -0.79 6.61 1.51
N GLU A 194 -0.75 5.35 1.07
CA GLU A 194 -1.06 4.98 -0.32
C GLU A 194 -2.52 5.26 -0.66
N ARG A 195 -3.45 4.92 0.24
CA ARG A 195 -4.88 5.25 0.07
C ARG A 195 -5.12 6.75 0.01
N GLU A 196 -4.47 7.53 0.86
CA GLU A 196 -4.58 8.99 0.83
C GLU A 196 -4.03 9.57 -0.48
N ARG A 197 -2.87 9.10 -0.94
CA ARG A 197 -2.26 9.51 -2.21
C ARG A 197 -3.19 9.21 -3.39
N ASP A 198 -3.77 8.02 -3.42
CA ASP A 198 -4.61 7.60 -4.54
C ASP A 198 -5.93 8.43 -4.57
N ALA A 199 -6.53 8.71 -3.41
CA ALA A 199 -7.66 9.63 -3.32
C ALA A 199 -7.33 11.07 -3.78
N LEU A 200 -6.15 11.58 -3.43
CA LEU A 200 -5.68 12.90 -3.88
C LEU A 200 -5.43 12.93 -5.40
N ARG A 201 -4.86 11.86 -5.96
CA ARG A 201 -4.68 11.73 -7.41
C ARG A 201 -6.00 11.73 -8.15
N GLU A 202 -6.97 10.94 -7.71
CA GLU A 202 -8.31 10.91 -8.31
C GLU A 202 -8.99 12.29 -8.26
N ARG A 203 -8.81 13.05 -7.16
CA ARG A 203 -9.30 14.42 -7.06
C ARG A 203 -8.59 15.37 -8.04
N SER A 204 -7.26 15.29 -8.12
CA SER A 204 -6.46 16.11 -9.05
C SER A 204 -6.81 15.82 -10.50
N ASP A 205 -6.98 14.55 -10.86
CA ASP A 205 -7.35 14.12 -12.21
C ASP A 205 -8.75 14.63 -12.59
N ARG A 206 -9.70 14.62 -11.64
CA ARG A 206 -11.01 15.25 -11.85
C ARG A 206 -10.86 16.74 -12.11
N ASP A 207 -10.14 17.48 -11.27
CA ASP A 207 -9.97 18.93 -11.43
C ASP A 207 -9.24 19.29 -12.74
N ALA A 208 -8.25 18.47 -13.16
CA ALA A 208 -7.54 18.63 -14.42
C ALA A 208 -8.48 18.53 -15.64
N ARG A 209 -9.45 17.62 -15.63
CA ARG A 209 -10.44 17.48 -16.72
C ARG A 209 -11.26 18.75 -16.94
N PHE A 210 -11.67 19.44 -15.87
CA PHE A 210 -12.40 20.71 -15.97
C PHE A 210 -11.52 21.83 -16.52
N SER A 211 -10.24 21.87 -16.11
CA SER A 211 -9.28 22.85 -16.62
C SER A 211 -8.98 22.64 -18.11
N GLU A 212 -8.77 21.40 -18.52
CA GLU A 212 -8.60 21.02 -19.93
C GLU A 212 -9.84 21.31 -20.77
N ALA A 213 -11.04 21.09 -20.21
CA ALA A 213 -12.30 21.44 -20.86
C ALA A 213 -12.39 22.94 -21.13
N LEU A 214 -12.05 23.78 -20.14
CA LEU A 214 -12.00 25.24 -20.31
C LEU A 214 -11.01 25.65 -21.39
N ALA A 215 -9.77 25.15 -21.33
CA ALA A 215 -8.74 25.47 -22.32
C ALA A 215 -9.20 25.09 -23.74
N ALA A 216 -9.77 23.89 -23.91
CA ALA A 216 -10.22 23.43 -25.21
C ALA A 216 -11.41 24.24 -25.76
N VAL A 217 -12.37 24.63 -24.91
CA VAL A 217 -13.48 25.51 -25.32
C VAL A 217 -12.97 26.89 -25.73
N ILE A 218 -12.01 27.47 -24.99
CA ILE A 218 -11.37 28.74 -25.36
C ILE A 218 -10.71 28.62 -26.74
N ASP A 219 -9.98 27.54 -27.00
CA ASP A 219 -9.28 27.34 -28.28
C ASP A 219 -10.26 27.16 -29.45
N ILE A 220 -11.38 26.44 -29.25
CA ILE A 220 -12.44 26.30 -30.27
C ILE A 220 -12.99 27.67 -30.68
N PHE A 221 -13.41 28.50 -29.71
CA PHE A 221 -14.00 29.81 -30.01
C PHE A 221 -12.99 30.86 -30.48
N ARG A 222 -11.67 30.60 -30.33
CA ARG A 222 -10.60 31.37 -30.96
C ARG A 222 -10.44 31.04 -32.45
N LEU A 223 -10.58 29.77 -32.82
CA LEU A 223 -10.31 29.28 -34.18
C LEU A 223 -11.54 29.29 -35.08
N SER A 224 -12.73 29.16 -34.48
CA SER A 224 -14.00 28.98 -35.19
C SER A 224 -15.09 29.87 -34.61
N SER A 225 -16.18 30.06 -35.36
CA SER A 225 -17.35 30.84 -34.94
C SER A 225 -18.60 30.27 -35.60
N GLY A 226 -19.78 30.56 -35.05
CA GLY A 226 -21.06 30.04 -35.50
C GLY A 226 -21.39 28.67 -34.89
N MET A 227 -22.45 28.05 -35.43
CA MET A 227 -22.99 26.78 -34.95
C MET A 227 -21.99 25.61 -34.96
N GLU A 228 -20.98 25.63 -35.84
CA GLU A 228 -19.92 24.61 -35.87
C GLU A 228 -19.06 24.66 -34.60
N ALA A 229 -18.67 25.85 -34.15
CA ALA A 229 -17.90 26.03 -32.90
C ALA A 229 -18.72 25.59 -31.67
N ILE A 230 -20.03 25.82 -31.67
CA ILE A 230 -20.94 25.38 -30.61
C ILE A 230 -21.03 23.84 -30.57
N SER A 231 -21.16 23.21 -31.74
CA SER A 231 -21.16 21.75 -31.87
C SER A 231 -19.84 21.14 -31.38
N ASP A 232 -18.70 21.71 -31.79
CA ASP A 232 -17.38 21.24 -31.36
C ASP A 232 -17.16 21.42 -29.86
N ALA A 233 -17.59 22.57 -29.30
CA ALA A 233 -17.48 22.84 -27.89
C ALA A 233 -18.28 21.82 -27.06
N THR A 234 -19.53 21.57 -27.42
CA THR A 234 -20.36 20.57 -26.71
C THR A 234 -19.80 19.16 -26.84
N ALA A 235 -19.29 18.76 -28.01
CA ALA A 235 -18.64 17.46 -28.20
C ALA A 235 -17.35 17.31 -27.35
N VAL A 236 -16.54 18.37 -27.24
CA VAL A 236 -15.36 18.37 -26.37
C VAL A 236 -15.75 18.29 -24.90
N LEU A 237 -16.78 19.03 -24.47
CA LEU A 237 -17.27 18.99 -23.09
C LEU A 237 -17.77 17.62 -22.70
N VAL A 238 -18.52 16.94 -23.58
CA VAL A 238 -18.95 15.55 -23.38
C VAL A 238 -17.75 14.65 -23.07
N ARG A 239 -16.69 14.73 -23.88
CA ARG A 239 -15.49 13.89 -23.72
C ARG A 239 -14.70 14.24 -22.46
N ARG A 240 -14.43 15.53 -22.23
CA ARG A 240 -13.54 15.99 -21.14
C ARG A 240 -14.19 15.86 -19.77
N LEU A 241 -15.47 16.21 -19.66
CA LEU A 241 -16.21 16.10 -18.40
C LEU A 241 -16.70 14.68 -18.11
N SER A 242 -16.47 13.73 -19.03
CA SER A 242 -17.02 12.36 -18.95
C SER A 242 -18.55 12.37 -18.80
N ALA A 243 -19.21 13.36 -19.44
CA ALA A 243 -20.65 13.52 -19.38
C ALA A 243 -21.35 12.49 -20.30
N VAL A 244 -22.57 12.13 -19.92
CA VAL A 244 -23.47 11.32 -20.76
C VAL A 244 -23.89 12.14 -21.97
N ASP A 245 -24.24 13.41 -21.77
CA ASP A 245 -24.53 14.36 -22.85
C ASP A 245 -24.33 15.79 -22.38
N VAL A 246 -24.20 16.73 -23.32
CA VAL A 246 -24.08 18.16 -23.07
C VAL A 246 -24.92 18.92 -24.09
N ALA A 247 -25.60 19.97 -23.65
CA ALA A 247 -26.33 20.86 -24.53
C ALA A 247 -26.18 22.32 -24.11
N ILE A 248 -26.37 23.22 -25.07
CA ILE A 248 -26.46 24.65 -24.82
C ILE A 248 -27.90 25.06 -25.13
N ALA A 249 -28.53 25.74 -24.18
CA ALA A 249 -29.90 26.20 -24.28
C ALA A 249 -29.92 27.73 -24.11
N PRO A 250 -29.89 28.52 -25.21
CA PRO A 250 -30.00 29.97 -25.15
C PRO A 250 -31.34 30.42 -24.57
N SER A 251 -31.33 31.56 -23.89
CA SER A 251 -32.54 32.20 -23.35
C SER A 251 -33.26 32.99 -24.44
N MET A 252 -34.56 32.73 -24.63
CA MET A 252 -35.46 33.52 -25.48
C MET A 252 -36.81 33.73 -24.78
N ALA A 253 -37.23 34.99 -24.62
CA ALA A 253 -38.52 35.38 -24.06
C ALA A 253 -38.88 34.68 -22.72
N GLY A 254 -37.91 34.53 -21.82
CA GLY A 254 -38.12 33.88 -20.51
C GLY A 254 -38.18 32.36 -20.54
N ALA A 255 -37.86 31.74 -21.68
CA ALA A 255 -37.70 30.30 -21.83
C ALA A 255 -36.25 29.96 -22.25
N LEU A 256 -35.80 28.76 -21.91
CA LEU A 256 -34.60 28.17 -22.49
C LEU A 256 -35.00 27.39 -23.74
N VAL A 257 -34.38 27.72 -24.87
CA VAL A 257 -34.62 27.07 -26.16
C VAL A 257 -33.52 26.05 -26.39
N LEU A 258 -33.88 24.78 -26.23
CA LEU A 258 -32.95 23.68 -26.39
C LEU A 258 -33.06 23.12 -27.82
N GLY A 259 -31.95 23.18 -28.55
CA GLY A 259 -31.79 22.47 -29.82
C GLY A 259 -31.54 20.97 -29.61
N ARG A 260 -30.82 20.33 -30.53
CA ARG A 260 -30.30 18.98 -30.31
C ARG A 260 -29.04 19.04 -29.45
N SER A 261 -28.97 18.27 -28.38
CA SER A 261 -27.74 18.09 -27.60
C SER A 261 -26.63 17.36 -28.38
N ALA A 262 -25.40 17.37 -27.86
CA ALA A 262 -24.24 16.80 -28.55
C ALA A 262 -24.42 15.31 -28.95
N ARG A 263 -25.08 14.51 -28.11
CA ARG A 263 -25.44 13.11 -28.41
C ARG A 263 -26.92 12.90 -28.69
N GLY A 264 -27.73 13.97 -28.67
CA GLY A 264 -29.17 13.93 -28.94
C GLY A 264 -30.00 13.28 -27.84
N LEU A 265 -29.51 13.22 -26.60
CA LEU A 265 -30.27 12.74 -25.44
C LEU A 265 -31.28 13.78 -24.92
N LEU A 266 -30.93 15.07 -24.97
CA LEU A 266 -31.79 16.16 -24.53
C LEU A 266 -32.45 16.84 -25.74
N GLY A 267 -33.65 17.37 -25.55
CA GLY A 267 -34.36 18.18 -26.55
C GLY A 267 -34.68 17.46 -27.87
N PRO A 268 -35.22 18.19 -28.88
CA PRO A 268 -35.45 19.65 -28.90
C PRO A 268 -36.70 20.04 -28.09
N GLU A 269 -36.55 20.98 -27.16
CA GLU A 269 -37.63 21.42 -26.24
C GLU A 269 -37.53 22.93 -25.98
N MET A 270 -38.66 23.56 -25.63
CA MET A 270 -38.70 24.94 -25.12
C MET A 270 -39.22 24.91 -23.69
N VAL A 271 -38.36 25.27 -22.74
CA VAL A 271 -38.68 25.14 -21.31
C VAL A 271 -38.84 26.53 -20.70
N THR A 272 -40.05 26.87 -20.28
CA THR A 272 -40.34 28.13 -19.59
C THR A 272 -39.64 28.15 -18.23
N VAL A 273 -38.78 29.15 -17.98
CA VAL A 273 -37.95 29.23 -16.77
C VAL A 273 -38.79 29.34 -15.51
N THR A 274 -39.79 30.22 -15.50
CA THR A 274 -40.64 30.49 -14.34
C THR A 274 -41.58 29.35 -13.96
N ARG A 275 -41.60 28.26 -14.73
CA ARG A 275 -42.36 27.05 -14.40
C ARG A 275 -41.67 26.22 -13.31
N PHE A 276 -40.35 26.38 -13.14
CA PHE A 276 -39.53 25.54 -12.28
C PHE A 276 -38.71 26.43 -11.35
N ASP A 277 -38.94 26.33 -10.05
CA ASP A 277 -38.32 27.21 -9.06
C ASP A 277 -36.80 27.02 -9.00
N ASP A 278 -36.32 25.77 -9.01
CA ASP A 278 -34.89 25.42 -9.01
C ASP A 278 -34.14 26.00 -10.22
N LEU A 279 -34.74 25.97 -11.41
CA LEU A 279 -34.19 26.56 -12.62
C LEU A 279 -34.22 28.10 -12.56
N ALA A 280 -35.33 28.67 -12.09
CA ALA A 280 -35.50 30.12 -12.00
C ALA A 280 -34.52 30.74 -10.99
N GLU A 281 -34.31 30.09 -9.84
CA GLU A 281 -33.32 30.47 -8.84
C GLU A 281 -31.90 30.35 -9.39
N ALA A 282 -31.55 29.22 -10.01
CA ALA A 282 -30.23 29.01 -10.58
C ALA A 282 -29.84 30.07 -11.62
N LEU A 283 -30.75 30.40 -12.54
CA LEU A 283 -30.51 31.41 -13.58
C LEU A 283 -30.47 32.83 -13.02
N ARG A 284 -31.25 33.12 -11.98
CA ARG A 284 -31.27 34.43 -11.31
C ARG A 284 -29.98 34.68 -10.54
N ASP A 285 -29.53 33.69 -9.78
CA ASP A 285 -28.41 33.82 -8.86
C ASP A 285 -27.07 33.50 -9.54
N GLY A 286 -27.10 32.89 -10.73
CA GLY A 286 -25.91 32.47 -11.46
C GLY A 286 -25.27 31.21 -10.86
N ASP A 287 -26.05 30.42 -10.15
CA ASP A 287 -25.58 29.27 -9.41
C ASP A 287 -25.65 27.98 -10.24
N ILE A 288 -24.63 27.15 -10.02
CA ILE A 288 -24.51 25.85 -10.66
C ILE A 288 -25.23 24.85 -9.76
N VAL A 289 -26.35 24.31 -10.24
CA VAL A 289 -27.20 23.41 -9.44
C VAL A 289 -27.56 22.15 -10.21
N TRP A 290 -27.73 21.06 -9.46
CA TRP A 290 -28.40 19.88 -9.97
C TRP A 290 -29.90 20.18 -10.01
N LEU A 291 -30.49 20.07 -11.19
CA LEU A 291 -31.93 20.28 -11.36
C LEU A 291 -32.71 19.11 -10.76
N GLU A 292 -33.89 19.41 -10.23
CA GLU A 292 -34.84 18.41 -9.80
C GLU A 292 -35.27 17.53 -10.97
N GLU A 293 -35.70 16.30 -10.67
CA GLU A 293 -36.03 15.32 -11.71
C GLU A 293 -37.17 15.80 -12.62
N GLU A 294 -38.15 16.52 -12.07
CA GLU A 294 -39.26 17.09 -12.86
C GLU A 294 -38.75 18.12 -13.88
N THR A 295 -37.91 19.05 -13.43
CA THR A 295 -37.26 20.05 -14.28
C THR A 295 -36.37 19.38 -15.32
N GLY A 296 -35.61 18.36 -14.94
CA GLY A 296 -34.78 17.58 -15.85
C GLY A 296 -35.57 16.89 -16.97
N ARG A 297 -36.72 16.30 -16.65
CA ARG A 297 -37.61 15.68 -17.64
C ARG A 297 -38.18 16.69 -18.63
N ALA A 298 -38.37 17.96 -18.24
CA ALA A 298 -38.80 19.00 -19.17
C ALA A 298 -37.78 19.30 -20.27
N PHE A 299 -36.48 19.01 -20.05
CA PHE A 299 -35.43 19.07 -21.06
C PHE A 299 -35.22 17.74 -21.82
N GLY A 300 -36.01 16.70 -21.51
CA GLY A 300 -35.88 15.37 -22.09
C GLY A 300 -34.85 14.47 -21.41
N ALA A 301 -34.34 14.83 -20.22
CA ALA A 301 -33.40 13.99 -19.49
C ALA A 301 -34.07 12.66 -19.03
N PRO A 302 -33.45 11.49 -19.28
CA PRO A 302 -33.95 10.21 -18.77
C PRO A 302 -33.99 10.16 -17.24
N SER A 303 -34.96 9.42 -16.70
CA SER A 303 -35.03 9.11 -15.26
C SER A 303 -33.75 8.38 -14.80
N GLY A 304 -33.20 8.80 -13.68
CA GLY A 304 -31.99 8.21 -13.08
C GLY A 304 -30.67 8.87 -13.49
N LEU A 305 -30.68 9.78 -14.47
CA LEU A 305 -29.51 10.61 -14.80
C LEU A 305 -29.59 11.97 -14.12
N GLY A 306 -28.44 12.51 -13.71
CA GLY A 306 -28.36 13.85 -13.16
C GLY A 306 -28.24 14.91 -14.25
N LEU A 307 -29.06 15.97 -14.17
CA LEU A 307 -28.95 17.15 -15.03
C LEU A 307 -28.38 18.33 -14.25
N LEU A 308 -27.16 18.75 -14.59
CA LEU A 308 -26.53 19.95 -14.06
C LEU A 308 -26.87 21.13 -14.95
N VAL A 309 -27.39 22.21 -14.37
CA VAL A 309 -27.53 23.50 -15.05
C VAL A 309 -26.35 24.39 -14.68
N VAL A 310 -25.70 24.95 -15.69
CA VAL A 310 -24.61 25.91 -15.54
C VAL A 310 -25.04 27.20 -16.26
N PRO A 311 -25.48 28.23 -15.52
CA PRO A 311 -25.90 29.50 -16.12
C PRO A 311 -24.81 30.12 -16.99
N MET A 312 -25.21 30.62 -18.15
CA MET A 312 -24.36 31.35 -19.10
C MET A 312 -24.60 32.84 -18.91
N LEU A 313 -23.74 33.50 -18.14
CA LEU A 313 -23.85 34.92 -17.84
C LEU A 313 -22.83 35.72 -18.63
N ALA A 314 -23.27 36.82 -19.24
CA ALA A 314 -22.40 37.82 -19.83
C ALA A 314 -22.94 39.22 -19.53
N ALA A 315 -22.06 40.15 -19.15
CA ALA A 315 -22.43 41.54 -18.83
C ALA A 315 -23.56 41.70 -17.79
N GLY A 316 -23.74 40.73 -16.88
CA GLY A 316 -24.79 40.76 -15.86
C GLY A 316 -26.14 40.22 -16.33
N GLU A 317 -26.25 39.76 -17.58
CA GLU A 317 -27.45 39.16 -18.14
C GLU A 317 -27.29 37.65 -18.33
N SER A 318 -28.37 36.90 -18.11
CA SER A 318 -28.46 35.47 -18.41
C SER A 318 -28.77 35.26 -19.88
N LEU A 319 -27.78 34.75 -20.62
CA LEU A 319 -27.91 34.43 -22.05
C LEU A 319 -28.43 33.01 -22.29
N GLY A 320 -28.59 32.21 -21.23
CA GLY A 320 -29.08 30.84 -21.28
C GLY A 320 -28.39 29.94 -20.26
N ALA A 321 -28.38 28.64 -20.54
CA ALA A 321 -27.65 27.67 -19.73
C ALA A 321 -26.88 26.65 -20.57
N LEU A 322 -25.76 26.18 -20.01
CA LEU A 322 -25.11 24.94 -20.39
C LEU A 322 -25.71 23.82 -19.53
N LEU A 323 -26.24 22.80 -20.19
CA LEU A 323 -26.84 21.62 -19.58
C LEU A 323 -25.85 20.46 -19.68
N VAL A 324 -25.53 19.80 -18.57
CA VAL A 324 -24.61 18.66 -18.52
C VAL A 324 -25.30 17.47 -17.88
N VAL A 325 -25.44 16.38 -18.63
CA VAL A 325 -26.03 15.13 -18.16
C VAL A 325 -24.93 14.21 -17.66
N VAL A 326 -25.08 13.65 -16.47
CA VAL A 326 -24.14 12.68 -15.90
C VAL A 326 -24.88 11.44 -15.39
N ASP A 327 -24.16 10.33 -15.33
CA ASP A 327 -24.65 9.06 -14.78
C ASP A 327 -24.73 9.09 -13.25
N VAL A 328 -23.78 9.77 -12.59
CA VAL A 328 -23.73 9.87 -11.13
C VAL A 328 -23.66 11.32 -10.70
N GLN A 329 -24.69 11.78 -9.97
CA GLN A 329 -24.66 13.08 -9.32
C GLN A 329 -23.58 13.09 -8.23
N THR A 330 -22.65 14.03 -8.34
CA THR A 330 -21.57 14.21 -7.37
C THR A 330 -21.48 15.69 -7.00
N ASP A 331 -21.20 15.96 -5.73
CA ASP A 331 -20.97 17.33 -5.27
C ASP A 331 -19.74 17.94 -5.96
N LEU A 332 -19.95 19.12 -6.54
CA LEU A 332 -18.90 19.89 -7.19
C LEU A 332 -18.08 20.66 -6.15
N THR A 333 -16.76 20.53 -6.23
CA THR A 333 -15.84 21.35 -5.44
C THR A 333 -15.89 22.81 -5.90
N ASP A 334 -15.47 23.75 -5.04
CA ASP A 334 -15.40 25.17 -5.41
C ASP A 334 -14.53 25.42 -6.64
N THR A 335 -13.45 24.64 -6.82
CA THR A 335 -12.59 24.72 -7.99
C THR A 335 -13.32 24.30 -9.26
N GLN A 336 -14.07 23.20 -9.21
CA GLN A 336 -14.87 22.72 -10.34
C GLN A 336 -15.98 23.71 -10.72
N ARG A 337 -16.66 24.29 -9.71
CA ARG A 337 -17.65 25.35 -9.92
C ARG A 337 -17.03 26.57 -10.61
N ARG A 338 -15.85 27.03 -10.17
CA ARG A 338 -15.13 28.13 -10.81
C ARG A 338 -14.75 27.82 -12.26
N LEU A 339 -14.25 26.61 -12.54
CA LEU A 339 -13.86 26.21 -13.89
C LEU A 339 -15.07 26.09 -14.83
N LEU A 340 -16.19 25.51 -14.36
CA LEU A 340 -17.44 25.47 -15.11
C LEU A 340 -18.01 26.87 -15.39
N ARG A 341 -17.92 27.80 -14.43
CA ARG A 341 -18.27 29.22 -14.68
C ARG A 341 -17.39 29.83 -15.77
N GLY A 342 -16.10 29.50 -15.80
CA GLY A 342 -15.20 29.91 -16.89
C GLY A 342 -15.64 29.36 -18.25
N VAL A 343 -16.03 28.08 -18.29
CA VAL A 343 -16.53 27.41 -19.51
C VAL A 343 -17.81 28.10 -19.99
N SER A 344 -18.81 28.25 -19.10
CA SER A 344 -20.10 28.84 -19.46
C SER A 344 -19.95 30.32 -19.85
N ALA A 345 -19.09 31.08 -19.19
CA ALA A 345 -18.79 32.46 -19.58
C ALA A 345 -18.15 32.53 -20.97
N THR A 346 -17.21 31.65 -21.31
CA THR A 346 -16.58 31.61 -22.64
C THR A 346 -17.62 31.37 -23.74
N ILE A 347 -18.55 30.43 -23.50
CA ILE A 347 -19.66 30.15 -24.41
C ILE A 347 -20.62 31.36 -24.47
N ALA A 348 -20.97 31.96 -23.32
CA ALA A 348 -21.85 33.12 -23.24
C ALA A 348 -21.31 34.31 -24.05
N PHE A 349 -20.02 34.61 -23.93
CA PHE A 349 -19.37 35.65 -24.72
C PHE A 349 -19.40 35.36 -26.22
N ALA A 350 -19.21 34.10 -26.62
CA ALA A 350 -19.30 33.73 -28.03
C ALA A 350 -20.71 33.92 -28.59
N LEU A 351 -21.75 33.49 -27.84
CA LEU A 351 -23.15 33.69 -28.21
C LEU A 351 -23.52 35.17 -28.28
N LEU A 352 -23.08 35.98 -27.31
CA LEU A 352 -23.31 37.42 -27.32
C LEU A 352 -22.69 38.08 -28.54
N ARG A 353 -21.45 37.72 -28.86
CA ARG A 353 -20.74 38.21 -30.06
C ARG A 353 -21.52 37.87 -31.33
N GLU A 354 -22.04 36.65 -31.44
CA GLU A 354 -22.82 36.23 -32.61
C GLU A 354 -24.14 36.99 -32.73
N ARG A 355 -24.88 37.17 -31.63
CA ARG A 355 -26.10 37.97 -31.60
C ARG A 355 -25.85 39.41 -32.07
N LEU A 356 -24.82 40.07 -31.51
CA LEU A 356 -24.46 41.44 -31.89
C LEU A 356 -24.07 41.57 -33.37
N VAL A 357 -23.36 40.58 -33.92
CA VAL A 357 -23.03 40.55 -35.36
C VAL A 357 -24.28 40.35 -36.21
N GLY A 358 -25.23 39.55 -35.74
CA GLY A 358 -26.54 39.39 -36.38
C GLY A 358 -27.33 40.69 -36.43
N ASP A 359 -27.48 41.35 -35.28
CA ASP A 359 -28.22 42.62 -35.16
C ASP A 359 -27.61 43.74 -36.03
N LEU A 360 -26.27 43.79 -36.13
CA LEU A 360 -25.57 44.74 -37.01
C LEU A 360 -25.73 44.44 -38.51
N ARG A 361 -26.00 43.18 -38.89
CA ARG A 361 -26.22 42.78 -40.28
C ARG A 361 -27.68 42.96 -40.72
N ASP A 362 -28.62 43.02 -39.78
CA ASP A 362 -30.04 43.22 -40.05
C ASP A 362 -30.66 44.32 -39.13
N PRO A 363 -30.32 45.60 -39.36
CA PRO A 363 -30.76 46.71 -38.49
C PRO A 363 -32.27 47.04 -38.60
N GLY A 364 -33.06 46.28 -39.36
CA GLY A 364 -34.44 46.59 -39.72
C GLY A 364 -35.55 45.79 -39.02
N GLY A 365 -35.21 44.95 -38.05
CA GLY A 365 -36.18 44.03 -37.41
C GLY A 365 -37.07 44.61 -36.30
N GLU A 366 -36.79 45.82 -35.80
CA GLU A 366 -37.62 46.47 -34.76
C GLU A 366 -38.43 47.63 -35.34
N ILE A 367 -39.53 47.31 -36.03
CA ILE A 367 -40.77 48.10 -35.97
C ILE A 367 -41.94 47.12 -36.14
N VAL A 368 -42.57 46.68 -35.04
CA VAL A 368 -44.03 46.68 -34.85
C VAL A 368 -44.30 46.64 -33.34
N THR A 369 -44.77 47.77 -32.81
CA THR A 369 -45.44 47.96 -31.50
C THR A 369 -46.72 47.16 -31.37
#